data_AF-A0AAU4F3U2-F1
#
_entry.id   AF-A0AAU4F3U2-F1
#
_cell.length_a   1.000
_cell.length_b   1.000
_cell.length_c   1.000
_cell.angle_alpha   90.00
_cell.angle_beta   90.00
_cell.angle_gamma   90.00
#
_symmetry.space_group_name_H-M   'P 1'
#
loop_
_entity.id
_entity.type
_entity.pdbx_description
1 polymer ?
#
loop_
_entity_poly.entity_id
_entity_poly.type
_entity_poly.pdbx_seq_one_letter_code
_entity_poly.pdbx_strand_id
1 'polypeptide(L)'
;MANALEGRRVAILAADGVEQVELEQPRQAVLDEGATVQLVSVDTGEIQAMNGDIDKGDTFAVDRKVSDVAIGDFDALLLPGGTMNPDNLRVNPEAVKFVGDFVRAGKPVGVICHGPWTLVEADVVRGRTLTSYPSIRTDLRNAGATVVDEEVVVDNGLVSSRNPDDLPAFCAAVVREFAG
;
A
#
# COMPACT_ATOMS: atom_id res chain seq x y z
N MET A 1 20.65 10.73 -14.56
CA MET A 1 19.98 10.82 -13.26
C MET A 1 20.10 9.44 -12.65
N ALA A 2 20.49 9.31 -11.38
CA ALA A 2 20.69 8.00 -10.78
C ALA A 2 19.31 7.37 -10.55
N ASN A 3 19.10 6.15 -11.03
CA ASN A 3 17.91 5.35 -10.77
C ASN A 3 17.89 5.02 -9.27
N ALA A 4 17.17 5.80 -8.45
CA ALA A 4 17.29 5.74 -6.99
C ALA A 4 16.88 4.37 -6.41
N LEU A 5 16.09 3.60 -7.16
CA LEU A 5 15.56 2.30 -6.78
C LEU A 5 16.12 1.16 -7.64
N GLU A 6 17.23 1.36 -8.35
CA GLU A 6 17.84 0.31 -9.16
C GLU A 6 18.13 -0.96 -8.32
N GLY A 7 17.58 -2.09 -8.76
CA GLY A 7 17.70 -3.38 -8.08
C GLY A 7 16.75 -3.59 -6.90
N ARG A 8 15.90 -2.60 -6.56
CA ARG A 8 14.84 -2.77 -5.54
C ARG A 8 13.67 -3.57 -6.12
N ARG A 9 13.13 -4.47 -5.32
CA ARG A 9 11.92 -5.27 -5.62
C ARG A 9 10.76 -4.77 -4.77
N VAL A 10 9.71 -4.28 -5.39
CA VAL A 10 8.54 -3.71 -4.70
C VAL A 10 7.35 -4.63 -4.91
N ALA A 11 6.72 -5.05 -3.82
CA ALA A 11 5.40 -5.67 -3.89
C ALA A 11 4.33 -4.58 -3.86
N ILE A 12 3.28 -4.74 -4.68
CA ILE A 12 2.01 -4.06 -4.46
C ILE A 12 1.02 -5.11 -4.03
N LEU A 13 0.41 -4.97 -2.85
CA LEU A 13 -0.65 -5.88 -2.41
C LEU A 13 -2.01 -5.23 -2.67
N ALA A 14 -2.80 -5.81 -3.57
CA ALA A 14 -4.15 -5.35 -3.88
C ALA A 14 -5.09 -6.51 -4.26
N ALA A 15 -6.38 -6.32 -4.04
CA ALA A 15 -7.48 -7.22 -4.40
C ALA A 15 -8.50 -6.49 -5.28
N ASP A 16 -9.60 -7.18 -5.63
CA ASP A 16 -10.74 -6.55 -6.32
C ASP A 16 -11.23 -5.31 -5.57
N GLY A 17 -11.55 -4.26 -6.33
CA GLY A 17 -12.02 -3.00 -5.78
C GLY A 17 -10.93 -1.97 -5.48
N VAL A 18 -9.71 -2.19 -5.98
CA VAL A 18 -8.59 -1.24 -5.82
C VAL A 18 -8.87 0.04 -6.59
N GLU A 19 -8.58 1.20 -6.01
CA GLU A 19 -8.71 2.47 -6.72
C GLU A 19 -7.59 2.54 -7.78
N GLN A 20 -7.97 2.64 -9.05
CA GLN A 20 -7.04 2.47 -10.18
C GLN A 20 -5.86 3.45 -10.11
N VAL A 21 -6.15 4.72 -9.85
CA VAL A 21 -5.11 5.75 -9.82
C VAL A 21 -4.11 5.56 -8.67
N GLU A 22 -4.55 4.98 -7.56
CA GLU A 22 -3.71 4.66 -6.40
C GLU A 22 -2.87 3.39 -6.61
N LEU A 23 -3.25 2.52 -7.57
CA LEU A 23 -2.43 1.41 -8.03
C LEU A 23 -1.37 1.89 -9.04
N GLU A 24 -1.79 2.62 -10.06
CA GLU A 24 -0.97 2.92 -11.23
C GLU A 24 0.09 3.98 -10.97
N GLN A 25 -0.25 5.09 -10.31
CA GLN A 25 0.71 6.19 -10.14
C GLN A 25 1.86 5.81 -9.20
N PRO A 26 1.65 5.19 -8.02
CA PRO A 26 2.75 4.75 -7.17
C PRO A 26 3.58 3.65 -7.83
N ARG A 27 2.94 2.75 -8.59
CA ARG A 27 3.65 1.73 -9.41
C ARG A 27 4.58 2.40 -10.40
N GLN A 28 4.08 3.37 -11.17
CA GLN A 28 4.88 4.06 -12.18
C GLN A 28 6.03 4.85 -11.55
N ALA A 29 5.78 5.54 -10.44
CA ALA A 29 6.80 6.32 -9.74
C ALA A 29 8.01 5.47 -9.31
N VAL A 30 7.79 4.25 -8.80
CA VAL A 30 8.92 3.37 -8.43
C VAL A 30 9.58 2.71 -9.65
N LEU A 31 8.82 2.42 -10.71
CA LEU A 31 9.36 1.89 -11.98
C LEU A 31 10.27 2.91 -12.68
N ASP A 32 9.87 4.18 -12.70
CA ASP A 32 10.65 5.27 -13.31
C ASP A 32 12.02 5.46 -12.64
N GLU A 33 12.14 5.05 -11.37
CA GLU A 33 13.38 5.08 -10.58
C GLU A 33 14.16 3.77 -10.61
N GLY A 34 13.77 2.82 -11.47
CA GLY A 34 14.50 1.58 -11.73
C GLY A 34 14.16 0.41 -10.82
N ALA A 35 13.09 0.50 -10.02
CA ALA A 35 12.60 -0.65 -9.27
C ALA A 35 11.99 -1.71 -10.21
N THR A 36 11.89 -2.93 -9.70
CA THR A 36 11.01 -3.97 -10.25
C THR A 36 9.77 -4.09 -9.39
N VAL A 37 8.61 -4.26 -10.00
CA VAL A 37 7.32 -4.29 -9.29
C VAL A 37 6.59 -5.58 -9.61
N GLN A 38 5.99 -6.19 -8.59
CA GLN A 38 5.05 -7.32 -8.75
C GLN A 38 3.74 -7.02 -8.04
N LEU A 39 2.62 -7.23 -8.74
CA LEU A 39 1.29 -7.22 -8.16
C LEU A 39 1.01 -8.55 -7.47
N VAL A 40 0.86 -8.48 -6.14
CA VAL A 40 0.51 -9.58 -5.27
C VAL A 40 -0.97 -9.46 -4.89
N SER A 41 -1.71 -10.56 -4.92
CA SER A 41 -3.14 -10.57 -4.55
C SER A 41 -3.51 -11.82 -3.76
N VAL A 42 -4.72 -11.83 -3.20
CA VAL A 42 -5.30 -12.97 -2.48
C VAL A 42 -5.68 -14.13 -3.41
N ASP A 43 -5.87 -13.86 -4.70
CA ASP A 43 -6.19 -14.84 -5.74
C ASP A 43 -5.33 -14.64 -6.99
N THR A 44 -5.30 -15.66 -7.86
CA THR A 44 -4.62 -15.62 -9.16
C THR A 44 -5.56 -15.12 -10.25
N GLY A 45 -5.01 -14.62 -11.36
CA GLY A 45 -5.79 -14.17 -12.51
C GLY A 45 -5.69 -12.67 -12.67
N GLU A 46 -6.82 -11.97 -12.65
CA GLU A 46 -6.86 -10.51 -12.70
C GLU A 46 -7.69 -9.97 -11.54
N ILE A 47 -7.36 -8.77 -11.08
CA ILE A 47 -8.21 -7.98 -10.16
C ILE A 47 -8.89 -6.85 -10.94
N GLN A 48 -10.13 -6.53 -10.56
CA GLN A 48 -10.88 -5.39 -11.07
C GLN A 48 -10.50 -4.12 -10.27
N ALA A 49 -9.96 -3.12 -10.96
CA ALA A 49 -9.82 -1.78 -10.39
C ALA A 49 -11.09 -0.94 -10.57
N MET A 50 -11.22 0.11 -9.77
CA MET A 50 -12.36 1.02 -9.73
C MET A 50 -11.89 2.47 -9.89
N ASN A 51 -12.81 3.32 -10.34
CA ASN A 51 -12.67 4.76 -10.37
C ASN A 51 -13.72 5.35 -9.42
N GLY A 52 -13.27 6.07 -8.40
CA GLY A 52 -14.14 6.62 -7.36
C GLY A 52 -14.92 5.53 -6.61
N ASP A 53 -14.29 4.39 -6.33
CA ASP A 53 -14.84 3.20 -5.67
C ASP A 53 -15.99 2.45 -6.38
N ILE A 54 -16.69 3.06 -7.35
CA ILE A 54 -17.96 2.54 -7.88
C ILE A 54 -17.93 2.20 -9.36
N ASP A 55 -17.21 2.99 -10.17
CA ASP A 55 -17.18 2.79 -11.62
C ASP A 55 -16.05 1.84 -11.96
N LYS A 56 -16.32 0.83 -12.79
CA LYS A 56 -15.27 -0.11 -13.19
C LYS A 56 -14.18 0.60 -13.97
N GLY A 57 -12.95 0.42 -13.54
CA GLY A 57 -11.76 0.74 -14.29
C GLY A 57 -11.24 -0.47 -15.07
N ASP A 58 -9.93 -0.49 -15.27
CA ASP A 58 -9.24 -1.58 -15.94
C ASP A 58 -9.10 -2.82 -15.04
N THR A 59 -8.71 -3.94 -15.64
CA THR A 59 -8.30 -5.15 -14.91
C THR A 59 -6.77 -5.27 -14.95
N PHE A 60 -6.20 -5.82 -13.87
CA PHE A 60 -4.76 -5.98 -13.74
C PHE A 60 -4.40 -7.42 -13.43
N ALA A 61 -3.52 -8.01 -14.25
CA ALA A 61 -3.01 -9.36 -14.05
C ALA A 61 -2.19 -9.46 -12.75
N VAL A 62 -2.53 -10.45 -11.93
CA VAL A 62 -1.82 -10.78 -10.69
C VAL A 62 -0.55 -11.55 -11.04
N ASP A 63 0.60 -11.03 -10.62
CA ASP A 63 1.89 -11.68 -10.83
C ASP A 63 2.08 -12.87 -9.87
N ARG A 64 1.65 -12.72 -8.61
CA ARG A 64 1.83 -13.72 -7.56
C ARG A 64 0.66 -13.76 -6.59
N LYS A 65 0.29 -14.95 -6.13
CA LYS A 65 -0.62 -15.11 -4.99
C LYS A 65 0.13 -14.84 -3.69
N VAL A 66 -0.50 -14.19 -2.73
CA VAL A 66 0.10 -13.81 -1.44
C VAL A 66 0.55 -15.03 -0.62
N SER A 67 -0.13 -16.17 -0.77
CA SER A 67 0.24 -17.45 -0.15
C SER A 67 1.58 -18.02 -0.66
N ASP A 68 2.04 -17.57 -1.83
CA ASP A 68 3.15 -18.19 -2.56
C ASP A 68 4.42 -17.33 -2.50
N VAL A 69 4.42 -16.27 -1.71
CA VAL A 69 5.54 -15.32 -1.57
C VAL A 69 5.90 -15.11 -0.10
N ALA A 70 7.14 -14.72 0.14
CA ALA A 70 7.61 -14.30 1.45
C ALA A 70 8.04 -12.83 1.41
N ILE A 71 8.04 -12.17 2.57
CA ILE A 71 8.53 -10.78 2.65
C ILE A 71 10.00 -10.65 2.20
N GLY A 72 10.80 -11.73 2.23
CA GLY A 72 12.20 -11.74 1.76
C GLY A 72 12.37 -11.59 0.24
N ASP A 73 11.30 -11.83 -0.51
CA ASP A 73 11.28 -11.69 -1.97
C ASP A 73 11.24 -10.22 -2.41
N PHE A 74 10.99 -9.30 -1.48
CA PHE A 74 10.77 -7.89 -1.75
C PHE A 74 11.54 -7.01 -0.76
N ASP A 75 11.83 -5.79 -1.18
CA ASP A 75 12.54 -4.79 -0.39
C ASP A 75 11.57 -3.73 0.17
N ALA A 76 10.40 -3.53 -0.46
CA ALA A 76 9.37 -2.58 -0.03
C ALA A 76 7.95 -3.04 -0.41
N LEU A 77 6.94 -2.44 0.21
CA LEU A 77 5.52 -2.75 0.01
C LEU A 77 4.68 -1.50 -0.28
N LEU A 78 3.80 -1.58 -1.28
CA LEU A 78 2.76 -0.60 -1.56
C LEU A 78 1.37 -1.17 -1.27
N LEU A 79 0.54 -0.36 -0.62
CA LEU A 79 -0.83 -0.68 -0.20
C LEU A 79 -1.78 0.42 -0.70
N PRO A 80 -2.29 0.29 -1.95
CA PRO A 80 -3.29 1.20 -2.48
C PRO A 80 -4.61 1.11 -1.71
N GLY A 81 -5.45 2.14 -1.82
CA GLY A 81 -6.81 2.15 -1.29
C GLY A 81 -7.82 1.61 -2.30
N GLY A 82 -8.93 2.32 -2.45
CA GLY A 82 -10.20 1.82 -3.01
C GLY A 82 -10.94 1.00 -1.97
N THR A 83 -12.10 1.44 -1.49
CA THR A 83 -12.78 0.97 -0.27
C THR A 83 -12.88 -0.57 -0.19
N MET A 84 -13.25 -1.23 -1.29
CA MET A 84 -13.43 -2.68 -1.35
C MET A 84 -12.11 -3.46 -1.28
N ASN A 85 -11.01 -2.92 -1.81
CA ASN A 85 -9.72 -3.61 -1.85
C ASN A 85 -9.16 -3.97 -0.45
N PRO A 86 -8.89 -3.01 0.47
CA PRO A 86 -8.38 -3.32 1.78
C PRO A 86 -9.41 -4.03 2.66
N ASP A 87 -10.72 -3.89 2.41
CA ASP A 87 -11.75 -4.70 3.10
C ASP A 87 -11.70 -6.18 2.68
N ASN A 88 -11.48 -6.45 1.39
CA ASN A 88 -11.22 -7.81 0.88
C ASN A 88 -9.89 -8.38 1.39
N LEU A 89 -8.84 -7.55 1.49
CA LEU A 89 -7.53 -7.99 2.00
C LEU A 89 -7.58 -8.33 3.49
N ARG A 90 -8.26 -7.53 4.32
CA ARG A 90 -8.22 -7.69 5.78
C ARG A 90 -8.95 -8.92 6.31
N VAL A 91 -9.85 -9.52 5.53
CA VAL A 91 -10.48 -10.81 5.88
C VAL A 91 -9.60 -12.01 5.49
N ASN A 92 -8.49 -11.79 4.76
CA ASN A 92 -7.55 -12.84 4.39
C ASN A 92 -6.35 -12.88 5.36
N PRO A 93 -6.17 -13.97 6.13
CA PRO A 93 -5.11 -14.04 7.14
C PRO A 93 -3.69 -14.03 6.57
N GLU A 94 -3.49 -14.50 5.34
CA GLU A 94 -2.17 -14.50 4.68
C GLU A 94 -1.78 -13.09 4.24
N ALA A 95 -2.75 -12.31 3.72
CA ALA A 95 -2.55 -10.90 3.39
C ALA A 95 -2.26 -10.06 4.64
N VAL A 96 -3.05 -10.23 5.71
CA VAL A 96 -2.83 -9.54 7.00
C VAL A 96 -1.45 -9.89 7.58
N LYS A 97 -1.07 -11.17 7.54
CA LYS A 97 0.26 -11.60 7.97
C LYS A 97 1.37 -10.97 7.13
N PHE A 98 1.24 -10.99 5.80
CA PHE A 98 2.23 -10.42 4.89
C PHE A 98 2.46 -8.93 5.18
N VAL A 99 1.39 -8.14 5.30
CA VAL A 99 1.46 -6.73 5.67
C VAL A 99 2.14 -6.53 7.03
N GLY A 100 1.69 -7.27 8.05
CA GLY A 100 2.24 -7.15 9.39
C GLY A 100 3.74 -7.51 9.46
N ASP A 101 4.16 -8.52 8.70
CA ASP A 101 5.55 -8.96 8.65
C ASP A 101 6.47 -7.90 8.02
N PHE A 102 6.03 -7.17 6.99
CA PHE A 102 6.80 -6.05 6.44
C PHE A 102 7.07 -4.98 7.49
N VAL A 103 6.02 -4.55 8.19
CA VAL A 103 6.14 -3.48 9.20
C VAL A 103 7.00 -3.92 10.37
N ARG A 104 6.80 -5.15 10.88
CA ARG A 104 7.61 -5.70 11.99
C ARG A 104 9.07 -5.92 11.62
N ALA A 105 9.36 -6.21 10.35
CA ALA A 105 10.73 -6.32 9.84
C ALA A 105 11.41 -4.97 9.61
N GLY A 106 10.69 -3.84 9.78
CA GLY A 106 11.21 -2.50 9.52
C GLY A 106 11.44 -2.21 8.03
N LYS A 107 10.78 -2.96 7.14
CA LYS A 107 10.83 -2.68 5.70
C LYS A 107 9.93 -1.49 5.38
N PRO A 108 10.31 -0.63 4.42
CA PRO A 108 9.49 0.52 4.07
C PRO A 108 8.16 0.09 3.44
N VAL A 109 7.08 0.77 3.84
CA VAL A 109 5.72 0.52 3.35
C VAL A 109 5.06 1.86 3.00
N GLY A 110 4.57 1.98 1.77
CA GLY A 110 3.69 3.08 1.35
C GLY A 110 2.24 2.63 1.39
N VAL A 111 1.37 3.41 2.02
CA VAL A 111 -0.06 3.11 2.15
C VAL A 111 -0.90 4.36 1.91
N ILE A 112 -2.03 4.26 1.20
CA ILE A 112 -2.83 5.44 0.86
C ILE A 112 -4.33 5.18 1.02
N CYS A 113 -5.07 6.23 1.34
CA CYS A 113 -6.52 6.24 1.34
C CYS A 113 -7.13 5.24 2.35
N HIS A 114 -7.80 4.19 1.86
CA HIS A 114 -8.38 3.12 2.68
C HIS A 114 -7.38 1.99 2.98
N GLY A 115 -6.23 1.95 2.29
CA GLY A 115 -5.16 0.98 2.49
C GLY A 115 -4.76 0.75 3.96
N PRO A 116 -4.74 1.77 4.86
CA PRO A 116 -4.38 1.58 6.27
C PRO A 116 -5.28 0.63 7.06
N TRP A 117 -6.47 0.24 6.59
CA TRP A 117 -7.26 -0.81 7.23
C TRP A 117 -6.49 -2.14 7.35
N THR A 118 -5.64 -2.47 6.37
CA THR A 118 -4.80 -3.69 6.44
C THR A 118 -3.75 -3.60 7.56
N LEU A 119 -3.25 -2.40 7.85
CA LEU A 119 -2.32 -2.16 8.97
C LEU A 119 -3.03 -2.22 10.33
N VAL A 120 -4.28 -1.76 10.39
CA VAL A 120 -5.14 -1.89 11.58
C VAL A 120 -5.36 -3.37 11.88
N GLU A 121 -5.78 -4.16 10.89
CA GLU A 121 -6.02 -5.59 11.06
C GLU A 121 -4.74 -6.36 11.46
N ALA A 122 -3.59 -5.94 10.94
CA ALA A 122 -2.30 -6.52 11.32
C ALA A 122 -1.80 -6.13 12.73
N ASP A 123 -2.50 -5.23 13.44
CA ASP A 123 -2.12 -4.66 14.75
C ASP A 123 -0.69 -4.08 14.75
N VAL A 124 -0.35 -3.29 13.73
CA VAL A 124 0.99 -2.68 13.56
C VAL A 124 1.01 -1.15 13.59
N VAL A 125 -0.12 -0.52 13.90
CA VAL A 125 -0.26 0.95 13.93
C VAL A 125 -0.18 1.57 15.33
N ARG A 126 -0.11 0.76 16.38
CA ARG A 126 -0.06 1.25 17.77
C ARG A 126 1.17 2.11 18.02
N GLY A 127 0.95 3.33 18.50
CA GLY A 127 2.03 4.30 18.75
C GLY A 127 2.63 4.93 17.49
N ARG A 128 2.07 4.66 16.31
CA ARG A 128 2.49 5.25 15.04
C ARG A 128 1.72 6.54 14.75
N THR A 129 2.33 7.45 14.01
CA THR A 129 1.65 8.63 13.46
C THR A 129 1.36 8.41 11.99
N LEU A 130 0.09 8.49 11.59
CA LEU A 130 -0.36 8.21 10.22
C LEU A 130 -1.43 9.23 9.79
N THR A 131 -1.66 9.30 8.48
CA THR A 131 -2.86 9.91 7.87
C THR A 131 -3.61 8.83 7.09
N SER A 132 -4.82 9.13 6.63
CA SER A 132 -5.65 8.21 5.85
C SER A 132 -6.83 8.92 5.22
N TYR A 133 -7.60 8.19 4.41
CA TYR A 133 -8.93 8.64 4.01
C TYR A 133 -9.79 8.93 5.27
N PRO A 134 -10.63 9.98 5.26
CA PRO A 134 -11.31 10.45 6.47
C PRO A 134 -12.19 9.41 7.17
N SER A 135 -12.85 8.51 6.41
CA SER A 135 -13.81 7.54 6.96
C SER A 135 -13.16 6.54 7.95
N ILE A 136 -11.88 6.19 7.75
CA ILE A 136 -11.19 5.14 8.53
C ILE A 136 -10.34 5.68 9.68
N ARG A 137 -10.30 7.00 9.85
CA ARG A 137 -9.47 7.65 10.90
C ARG A 137 -9.88 7.18 12.31
N THR A 138 -11.15 6.87 12.52
CA THR A 138 -11.64 6.33 13.80
C THR A 138 -11.09 4.93 14.06
N ASP A 139 -11.03 4.06 13.05
CA ASP A 139 -10.46 2.71 13.17
C ASP A 139 -8.99 2.79 13.58
N LEU A 140 -8.22 3.66 12.91
CA LEU A 140 -6.81 3.90 13.23
C LEU A 140 -6.60 4.38 14.69
N ARG A 141 -7.42 5.34 15.15
CA ARG A 141 -7.35 5.82 16.54
C ARG A 141 -7.70 4.71 17.53
N ASN A 142 -8.72 3.90 17.23
CA ASN A 142 -9.10 2.76 18.07
C ASN A 142 -7.99 1.70 18.14
N ALA A 143 -7.24 1.51 17.06
CA ALA A 143 -6.06 0.65 17.02
C ALA A 143 -4.83 1.25 17.72
N GLY A 144 -4.90 2.52 18.17
CA GLY A 144 -3.85 3.18 18.95
C GLY A 144 -2.86 4.00 18.12
N ALA A 145 -3.21 4.37 16.88
CA ALA A 145 -2.44 5.31 16.09
C ALA A 145 -2.76 6.77 16.46
N THR A 146 -1.78 7.65 16.30
CA THR A 146 -2.00 9.10 16.24
C THR A 146 -2.36 9.46 14.81
N VAL A 147 -3.58 9.95 14.57
CA VAL A 147 -4.06 10.26 13.22
C VAL A 147 -4.07 11.77 13.00
N VAL A 148 -3.31 12.23 12.01
CA VAL A 148 -3.22 13.65 11.60
C VAL A 148 -3.85 13.87 10.23
N ASP A 149 -4.23 15.10 9.92
CA ASP A 149 -4.78 15.49 8.62
C ASP A 149 -3.73 16.19 7.78
N GLU A 150 -2.77 15.40 7.29
CA GLU A 150 -1.67 15.88 6.44
C GLU A 150 -1.68 15.12 5.12
N GLU A 151 -1.19 15.78 4.07
CA GLU A 151 -1.08 15.23 2.71
C GLU A 151 -0.22 13.97 2.68
N VAL A 152 0.91 14.00 3.38
CA VAL A 152 1.80 12.85 3.52
C VAL A 152 2.41 12.83 4.92
N VAL A 153 2.41 11.65 5.53
CA VAL A 153 3.04 11.41 6.84
C VAL A 153 4.04 10.29 6.69
N VAL A 154 5.26 10.53 7.17
CA VAL A 154 6.32 9.52 7.23
C VAL A 154 6.68 9.27 8.68
N ASP A 155 6.54 8.03 9.13
CA ASP A 155 6.90 7.59 10.47
C ASP A 155 7.65 6.27 10.35
N ASN A 156 8.96 6.25 10.63
CA ASN A 156 9.81 5.04 10.68
C ASN A 156 9.56 4.06 9.51
N GLY A 157 9.71 4.55 8.27
CA GLY A 157 9.53 3.76 7.04
C GLY A 157 8.08 3.50 6.63
N LEU A 158 7.07 3.91 7.42
CA LEU A 158 5.67 3.93 6.98
C LEU A 158 5.36 5.30 6.35
N VAL A 159 5.05 5.32 5.05
CA VAL A 159 4.53 6.49 4.33
C VAL A 159 3.02 6.35 4.21
N SER A 160 2.27 7.34 4.67
CA SER A 160 0.80 7.37 4.53
C SER A 160 0.27 8.65 3.89
N SER A 161 -0.79 8.54 3.08
CA SER A 161 -1.48 9.67 2.43
C SER A 161 -3.01 9.47 2.38
N ARG A 162 -3.79 10.54 2.10
CA ARG A 162 -5.24 10.53 2.36
C ARG A 162 -6.09 10.07 1.20
N ASN A 163 -5.74 10.44 -0.03
CA ASN A 163 -6.59 10.28 -1.22
C ASN A 163 -5.78 10.59 -2.50
N PRO A 164 -6.37 10.47 -3.70
CA PRO A 164 -5.67 10.72 -4.96
C PRO A 164 -5.07 12.12 -5.14
N ASP A 165 -5.59 13.16 -4.49
CA ASP A 165 -5.03 14.52 -4.60
C ASP A 165 -3.62 14.59 -3.99
N ASP A 166 -3.30 13.69 -3.05
CA ASP A 166 -2.01 13.63 -2.37
C ASP A 166 -0.97 12.75 -3.11
N LEU A 167 -1.33 12.14 -4.27
CA LEU A 167 -0.44 11.23 -5.00
C LEU A 167 0.93 11.82 -5.37
N PRO A 168 1.05 13.10 -5.80
CA PRO A 168 2.36 13.68 -6.08
C PRO A 168 3.30 13.65 -4.86
N ALA A 169 2.81 14.03 -3.68
CA ALA A 169 3.58 14.00 -2.45
C ALA A 169 3.83 12.58 -1.94
N PHE A 170 2.80 11.71 -2.03
CA PHE A 170 2.90 10.30 -1.67
C PHE A 170 3.97 9.58 -2.49
N CYS A 171 3.93 9.68 -3.81
CA CYS A 171 4.89 9.04 -4.71
C CYS A 171 6.32 9.53 -4.47
N ALA A 172 6.52 10.83 -4.27
CA ALA A 172 7.83 11.38 -3.95
C ALA A 172 8.38 10.85 -2.61
N ALA A 173 7.53 10.75 -1.58
CA ALA A 173 7.91 10.18 -0.30
C ALA A 173 8.21 8.67 -0.40
N VAL A 174 7.37 7.91 -1.11
CA VAL A 174 7.58 6.47 -1.37
C VAL A 174 8.93 6.23 -2.02
N VAL A 175 9.25 6.93 -3.12
CA VAL A 175 10.54 6.79 -3.81
C VAL A 175 11.69 7.07 -2.85
N ARG A 176 11.60 8.15 -2.07
CA ARG A 176 12.64 8.53 -1.10
C ARG A 176 12.85 7.46 -0.03
N GLU A 177 11.77 6.99 0.61
CA GLU A 177 11.88 5.99 1.69
C GLU A 177 12.30 4.61 1.17
N PHE A 178 11.99 4.27 -0.08
CA PHE A 178 12.35 2.96 -0.66
C PHE A 178 13.81 2.89 -1.11
N ALA A 179 14.45 4.04 -1.35
CA ALA A 179 15.87 4.12 -1.71
C ALA A 179 16.80 3.75 -0.54
N GLY A 180 16.38 4.04 0.70
CA GLY A 180 17.14 3.79 1.93
C GLY A 180 17.93 5.00 2.40
#